data_AF-A0A9D2D5K3-F1
#
_entry.id   AF-A0A9D2D5K3-F1
#
_cell.length_a   1.000
_cell.length_b   1.000
_cell.length_c   1.000
_cell.angle_alpha   90.00
_cell.angle_beta   90.00
_cell.angle_gamma   90.00
#
_symmetry.space_group_name_H-M   'P 1'
#
loop_
_entity.id
_entity.type
_entity.pdbx_description
1 polymer ?
#
loop_
_entity_poly.entity_id
_entity_poly.type
_entity_poly.pdbx_seq_one_letter_code
_entity_poly.pdbx_strand_id
1 'polypeptide(L)' 'MIMEEEKIVTAKVVLARRPDKATVEKISAFVKSRGCSRIRYIYDGSIIGGIIIYIGDRIYDGSVRSRLDNIRQSV' A
#
# COMPACT_ATOMS: atom_id res chain seq x y z
N MET A 1 31.46 -14.95 -5.56
CA MET A 1 30.11 -14.70 -6.10
C MET A 1 29.18 -14.67 -4.90
N ILE A 2 29.01 -13.48 -4.31
CA ILE A 2 28.12 -13.32 -3.15
C ILE A 2 26.70 -13.27 -3.70
N MET A 3 25.89 -14.25 -3.31
CA MET A 3 24.47 -14.23 -3.55
C MET A 3 23.94 -13.05 -2.74
N GLU A 4 23.68 -11.94 -3.42
CA GLU A 4 22.96 -10.81 -2.86
C GLU A 4 21.67 -11.41 -2.31
N GLU A 5 21.53 -11.35 -0.99
CA GLU A 5 20.33 -11.75 -0.29
C GLU A 5 19.25 -10.83 -0.84
N GLU A 6 18.58 -11.26 -1.90
CA GLU A 6 17.52 -10.52 -2.55
C GLU A 6 16.47 -10.41 -1.46
N LYS A 7 16.51 -9.32 -0.70
CA LYS A 7 15.51 -9.00 0.30
C LYS A 7 14.27 -8.75 -0.53
N ILE A 8 13.54 -9.81 -0.83
CA ILE A 8 12.30 -9.76 -1.61
C ILE A 8 11.30 -9.06 -0.71
N VAL A 9 11.32 -7.72 -0.73
CA VAL A 9 10.39 -6.91 0.04
C VAL A 9 9.04 -7.08 -0.63
N THR A 10 8.18 -7.89 0.00
CA THR A 10 6.84 -8.15 -0.50
C THR A 10 5.91 -7.06 0.03
N ALA A 11 5.36 -6.26 -0.87
CA ALA A 11 4.34 -5.27 -0.54
C ALA A 11 2.96 -5.97 -0.45
N LYS A 12 2.35 -5.97 0.73
CA LYS A 12 0.96 -6.43 0.92
C LYS A 12 0.02 -5.23 0.81
N VAL A 13 -0.91 -5.27 -0.12
CA VAL A 13 -1.87 -4.20 -0.36
C VAL A 13 -3.26 -4.73 -0.03
N VAL A 14 -3.87 -4.23 1.04
CA VAL A 14 -5.21 -4.61 1.47
C VAL A 14 -6.19 -3.51 1.08
N LEU A 15 -7.27 -3.90 0.40
CA LEU A 15 -8.23 -2.99 -0.21
C LEU A 15 -9.66 -3.43 0.11
N ALA A 16 -10.54 -2.48 0.37
CA ALA A 16 -11.98 -2.74 0.52
C ALA A 16 -12.65 -3.14 -0.81
N ARG A 17 -12.15 -2.58 -1.91
CA ARG A 17 -12.70 -2.68 -3.26
C ARG A 17 -11.58 -2.60 -4.27
N ARG A 18 -11.83 -3.04 -5.51
CA ARG A 18 -10.93 -2.80 -6.65
C ARG A 18 -10.53 -1.33 -6.72
N PRO A 19 -9.22 -1.02 -6.64
CA PRO A 19 -8.72 0.33 -6.81
C PRO A 19 -8.87 0.78 -8.27
N ASP A 20 -9.10 2.07 -8.49
CA ASP A 20 -9.04 2.70 -9.80
C ASP A 20 -7.62 2.69 -10.38
N LYS A 21 -7.50 2.82 -11.72
CA LYS A 21 -6.22 2.83 -12.44
C LYS A 21 -5.22 3.82 -11.86
N ALA A 22 -5.66 5.03 -11.51
CA ALA A 22 -4.80 6.06 -10.93
C ALA A 22 -4.19 5.62 -9.58
N THR A 23 -4.92 4.84 -8.79
CA THR A 23 -4.46 4.33 -7.50
C THR A 23 -3.48 3.17 -7.71
N VAL A 24 -3.79 2.25 -8.63
CA VAL A 24 -2.89 1.15 -9.02
C VAL A 24 -1.53 1.68 -9.48
N GLU A 25 -1.54 2.74 -10.30
CA GLU A 25 -0.32 3.33 -10.84
C GLU A 25 0.54 3.96 -9.74
N LYS A 26 -0.08 4.69 -8.79
CA LYS A 26 0.60 5.23 -7.62
C LYS A 26 1.20 4.14 -6.73
N ILE A 27 0.46 3.05 -6.47
CA ILE A 27 0.96 1.91 -5.67
C ILE A 27 2.15 1.29 -6.37
N SER A 28 2.04 1.03 -7.68
CA SER A 28 3.11 0.43 -8.48
C SER A 28 4.37 1.30 -8.45
N ALA A 29 4.24 2.61 -8.67
CA ALA A 29 5.35 3.55 -8.58
C ALA A 29 5.97 3.59 -7.17
N PHE A 30 5.13 3.60 -6.13
CA PHE A 30 5.56 3.64 -4.74
C PHE A 30 6.32 2.38 -4.32
N VAL A 31 5.78 1.20 -4.66
CA VAL A 31 6.38 -0.11 -4.42
C VAL A 31 7.72 -0.22 -5.17
N LYS A 32 7.77 0.16 -6.44
CA LYS A 32 9.00 0.17 -7.23
C LYS A 32 10.06 1.09 -6.64
N SER A 33 9.67 2.30 -6.20
CA SER A 33 10.57 3.25 -5.55
C SER A 33 11.16 2.73 -4.25
N ARG A 34 10.50 1.76 -3.59
CA ARG A 34 10.97 1.13 -2.35
C ARG A 34 11.77 -0.17 -2.58
N GLY A 35 11.99 -0.58 -3.83
CA GLY A 35 12.72 -1.81 -4.14
C GLY A 35 11.92 -3.09 -3.87
N CYS A 36 10.58 -3.00 -3.86
CA CYS A 36 9.73 -4.18 -3.71
C CYS A 36 9.56 -4.90 -5.04
N SER A 37 10.07 -6.13 -5.12
CA SER A 37 9.90 -6.97 -6.31
C SER A 37 8.53 -7.66 -6.39
N ARG A 38 7.76 -7.71 -5.30
CA ARG A 38 6.48 -8.45 -5.27
C ARG A 38 5.36 -7.66 -4.60
N ILE A 39 4.21 -7.59 -5.27
CA ILE A 39 2.98 -6.98 -4.74
C ILE A 39 1.94 -8.07 -4.54
N ARG A 40 1.30 -8.11 -3.38
CA ARG A 40 0.19 -9.01 -3.06
C ARG A 40 -1.05 -8.20 -2.74
N TYR A 41 -2.04 -8.24 -3.61
CA TYR A 41 -3.33 -7.61 -3.39
C TYR A 41 -4.26 -8.54 -2.61
N ILE A 42 -4.87 -8.00 -1.55
CA ILE A 42 -5.84 -8.68 -0.68
C ILE A 42 -7.10 -7.82 -0.69
N TYR A 43 -8.24 -8.43 -0.99
CA TYR A 43 -9.52 -7.74 -0.96
C TYR A 43 -10.27 -8.17 0.29
N ASP A 44 -10.52 -7.23 1.19
CA ASP A 44 -11.25 -7.47 2.44
C ASP A 44 -12.42 -6.50 2.53
N GLY A 45 -13.63 -7.02 2.34
CA GLY A 45 -14.87 -6.24 2.37
C GLY A 45 -15.23 -5.66 3.74
N SER A 46 -14.50 -6.03 4.79
CA SER A 46 -14.67 -5.48 6.15
C SER A 46 -14.02 -4.10 6.29
N ILE A 47 -13.13 -3.72 5.37
CA ILE A 47 -12.51 -2.39 5.36
C ILE A 47 -13.54 -1.36 4.89
N ILE A 48 -13.88 -0.42 5.76
CA ILE A 48 -14.84 0.66 5.47
C ILE A 48 -14.12 1.74 4.65
N GLY A 49 -13.82 1.42 3.38
CA GLY A 49 -13.20 2.32 2.41
C GLY A 49 -11.72 2.61 2.68
N GLY A 50 -10.84 2.20 1.77
CA GLY A 50 -9.43 2.51 1.92
C GLY A 50 -8.46 1.58 1.21
N ILE A 51 -7.18 1.90 1.39
CA ILE A 51 -6.04 1.08 1.00
C ILE A 51 -5.04 1.05 2.15
N ILE A 52 -4.56 -0.15 2.49
CA ILE A 52 -3.49 -0.34 3.47
C ILE A 52 -2.35 -1.04 2.77
N ILE A 53 -1.16 -0.42 2.76
CA ILE A 53 0.03 -0.96 2.10
C ILE A 53 1.08 -1.29 3.17
N TYR A 54 1.41 -2.56 3.30
CA TYR A 54 2.46 -3.06 4.17
C TYR A 54 3.71 -3.32 3.33
N ILE A 55 4.81 -2.62 3.63
CA ILE A 55 6.11 -2.76 2.94
C ILE A 55 7.17 -3.05 3.99
N GLY A 56 7.57 -4.32 4.10
CA GLY A 56 8.49 -4.76 5.15
C GLY A 56 7.92 -4.42 6.53
N ASP A 57 8.59 -3.52 7.25
CA ASP A 57 8.20 -3.06 8.59
C ASP A 57 7.30 -1.80 8.57
N ARG A 58 7.11 -1.17 7.40
CA ARG A 58 6.34 0.06 7.28
C ARG A 58 4.91 -0.21 6.84
N ILE A 59 3.97 0.47 7.50
CA ILE A 59 2.54 0.43 7.17
C ILE A 59 2.14 1.80 6.64
N TYR A 60 1.56 1.84 5.45
CA TYR A 60 1.01 3.05 4.82
C TYR A 60 -0.51 2.89 4.75
N ASP A 61 -1.21 3.56 5.65
CA ASP A 61 -2.67 3.64 5.63
C ASP A 61 -3.12 4.82 4.78
N GLY A 62 -3.66 4.52 3.61
CA GLY A 62 -4.32 5.47 2.71
C GLY A 62 -5.85 5.36 2.82
N SER A 63 -6.37 4.88 3.95
CA SER A 63 -7.81 4.72 4.14
C SER A 63 -8.51 6.08 4.03
N VAL A 64 -9.74 6.13 3.50
CA VAL A 64 -10.49 7.39 3.46
C VAL A 64 -10.68 7.97 4.87
N ARG A 65 -10.65 7.09 5.89
CA ARG A 65 -10.56 7.47 7.31
C ARG A 65 -9.37 8.39 7.61
N SER A 66 -8.20 8.09 7.07
CA SER A 66 -6.94 8.85 7.25
C SER A 66 -6.94 10.18 6.48
N ARG A 67 -7.55 10.22 5.29
CA ARG A 67 -7.77 11.49 4.56
C ARG A 67 -8.76 12.39 5.26
N LEU A 68 -9.83 11.83 5.83
CA LEU A 68 -10.81 12.61 6.61
C LEU A 68 -10.19 13.12 7.91
N ASP A 69 -9.32 12.34 8.55
CA ASP A 69 -8.57 12.73 9.76
C ASP A 69 -7.57 13.86 9.49
N ASN A 70 -6.82 13.79 8.38
CA ASN A 70 -5.90 14.86 7.96
C ASN A 70 -6.61 16.18 7.62
N ILE A 71 -7.88 16.15 7.20
CA ILE A 71 -8.66 17.36 6.91
C ILE A 71 -9.21 17.97 8.22
N ARG A 72 -9.48 17.16 9.25
CA ARG A 72 -9.98 17.64 10.55
C ARG A 72 -8.91 18.28 11.45
N GLN A 73 -7.63 18.11 11.12
CA GLN A 73 -6.51 18.76 11.83
C GLN A 73 -6.16 20.16 11.27
N SER A 74 -6.86 20.64 10.24
CA SER A 74 -6.65 21.97 9.65
C SER A 74 -7.82 22.94 9.87
N VAL A 75 -8.52 22.83 11.00
CA VAL A 75 -9.51 23.83 11.45
C VAL A 75 -9.23 24.32 12.84
#